data_AF-A0A7Z7FJA5-F1
#
_entry.id   AF-A0A7Z7FJA5-F1
#
_cell.length_a   1.000
_cell.length_b   1.000
_cell.length_c   1.000
_cell.angle_alpha   90.00
_cell.angle_beta   90.00
_cell.angle_gamma   90.00
#
_symmetry.space_group_name_H-M   'P 1'
#
loop_
_entity.id
_entity.type
_entity.pdbx_description
1 polymer ?
#
loop_
_entity_poly.entity_id
_entity_poly.type
_entity_poly.pdbx_seq_one_letter_code
_entity_poly.pdbx_strand_id
1 'polypeptide(L)'
;MHWAIRYGVDGENLGLWTKLNGQSEQQGNSSDTLFSIGETLAYFSTHMTLLPGDMLATGAPPGVGLCKIRSWHPMTCWNATSRI
;
A
#
# COMPACT_ATOMS: atom_id res chain seq x y z
N MET A 1 -10.66 4.09 2.40
CA MET A 1 -9.38 3.45 2.74
C MET A 1 -9.08 3.82 4.19
N HIS A 2 -9.52 3.01 5.15
CA HIS A 2 -9.29 3.23 6.58
C HIS A 2 -8.27 2.19 7.03
N TRP A 3 -7.09 2.61 7.43
CA TRP A 3 -6.07 1.75 8.01
C TRP A 3 -5.66 2.35 9.35
N ALA A 4 -5.85 1.57 10.40
CA ALA A 4 -5.47 1.87 11.77
C ALA A 4 -4.78 0.61 12.31
N ILE A 5 -3.66 0.77 13.01
CA ILE A 5 -3.12 -0.31 13.83
C ILE A 5 -4.18 -0.57 14.92
N ARG A 6 -4.93 -1.66 14.75
CA ARG A 6 -5.88 -2.12 15.77
C ARG A 6 -5.12 -2.98 16.76
N TYR A 7 -5.15 -2.57 18.03
CA TYR A 7 -4.80 -3.46 19.13
C TYR A 7 -5.67 -4.73 19.05
N GLY A 8 -5.03 -5.90 19.10
CA GLY A 8 -5.68 -7.22 19.01
C GLY A 8 -5.74 -7.85 17.62
N VAL A 9 -5.03 -7.31 16.62
CA VAL A 9 -4.86 -7.92 15.30
C VAL A 9 -3.40 -8.34 15.13
N ASP A 10 -3.18 -9.57 14.66
CA ASP A 10 -1.86 -10.04 14.25
C ASP A 10 -1.48 -9.35 12.94
N GLY A 11 -0.49 -8.46 13.00
CA GLY A 11 -0.06 -7.67 11.86
C GLY A 11 0.83 -8.44 10.87
N GLU A 12 1.36 -9.59 11.26
CA GLU A 12 2.30 -10.38 10.45
C GLU A 12 1.61 -11.49 9.65
N ASN A 13 0.30 -11.65 9.80
CA ASN A 13 -0.46 -12.67 9.07
C ASN A 13 -1.83 -12.18 8.61
N LEU A 14 -1.83 -11.18 7.72
CA LEU A 14 -3.02 -10.56 7.15
C LEU A 14 -3.05 -10.74 5.63
N GLY A 15 -4.16 -11.26 5.13
CA GLY A 15 -4.44 -11.29 3.69
C GLY A 15 -4.74 -9.89 3.16
N LEU A 16 -3.89 -9.42 2.24
CA LEU A 16 -4.02 -8.14 1.56
C LEU A 16 -4.49 -8.35 0.13
N TRP A 17 -5.45 -7.54 -0.31
CA TRP A 17 -5.90 -7.55 -1.70
C TRP A 17 -6.37 -6.17 -2.16
N THR A 18 -6.24 -5.94 -3.46
CA THR A 18 -6.68 -4.70 -4.09
C THR A 18 -7.48 -5.05 -5.35
N LYS A 19 -8.68 -4.48 -5.49
CA LYS A 19 -9.50 -4.63 -6.70
C LYS A 19 -9.53 -3.34 -7.49
N LEU A 20 -9.44 -3.46 -8.81
CA LEU A 20 -9.71 -2.39 -9.75
C LEU A 20 -10.93 -2.77 -10.57
N ASN A 21 -12.00 -1.95 -10.50
CA ASN A 21 -13.24 -2.18 -11.24
C ASN A 21 -13.80 -3.62 -11.06
N GLY A 22 -13.70 -4.15 -9.84
CA GLY A 22 -14.17 -5.49 -9.50
C GLY A 22 -13.22 -6.66 -9.81
N GLN A 23 -12.10 -6.40 -10.50
CA GLN A 23 -11.07 -7.41 -10.78
C GLN A 23 -9.95 -7.34 -9.75
N SER A 24 -9.45 -8.49 -9.27
CA SER A 24 -8.33 -8.54 -8.32
C SER A 24 -7.03 -8.21 -9.05
N GLU A 25 -6.33 -7.16 -8.61
CA GLU A 25 -5.08 -6.68 -9.22
C GLU A 25 -3.86 -6.96 -8.34
N GLN A 26 -4.05 -6.94 -7.03
CA GLN A 26 -3.01 -7.29 -6.06
C GLN A 26 -3.59 -8.28 -5.06
N GLN A 27 -2.78 -9.25 -4.67
CA GLN A 27 -3.08 -10.22 -3.63
C GLN A 27 -1.78 -10.66 -2.98
N GLY A 28 -1.75 -10.76 -1.65
CA GLY A 28 -0.59 -11.22 -0.90
C GLY A 28 -0.90 -11.35 0.59
N ASN A 29 0.10 -11.75 1.38
CA ASN A 29 0.02 -11.79 2.83
C ASN A 29 1.03 -10.82 3.45
N SER A 30 0.72 -10.22 4.59
CA SER A 30 1.69 -9.44 5.37
C SER A 30 2.84 -10.28 5.92
N SER A 31 2.73 -11.62 5.94
CA SER A 31 3.85 -12.52 6.23
C SER A 31 4.95 -12.47 5.18
N ASP A 32 4.61 -12.03 3.95
CA ASP A 32 5.53 -11.99 2.82
C ASP A 32 6.25 -10.64 2.70
N THR A 33 6.04 -9.72 3.66
CA THR A 33 6.75 -8.44 3.69
C THR A 33 8.22 -8.65 4.04
N LEU A 34 9.12 -7.93 3.35
CA LEU A 34 10.57 -8.02 3.57
C LEU A 34 11.01 -7.60 4.98
N PHE A 35 10.26 -6.70 5.61
CA PHE A 35 10.52 -6.21 6.96
C PHE A 35 9.26 -6.37 7.80
N SER A 36 9.42 -6.86 9.02
CA SER A 36 8.33 -6.90 10.00
C SER A 36 7.86 -5.49 10.37
N ILE A 37 6.67 -5.42 10.95
CA ILE A 37 6.14 -4.16 11.49
C ILE A 37 7.06 -3.61 12.59
N GLY A 38 7.60 -4.50 13.44
CA GLY A 38 8.54 -4.15 14.50
C GLY A 38 9.84 -3.56 13.96
N GLU A 39 10.44 -4.18 12.95
CA GLU A 39 11.67 -3.68 12.31
C GLU A 39 11.44 -2.33 11.63
N THR A 40 10.31 -2.17 10.95
CA THR A 40 9.94 -0.90 10.30
C THR A 40 9.80 0.21 11.33
N LEU A 41 9.11 -0.04 12.45
CA LEU A 41 8.96 0.93 13.54
C LEU A 41 10.31 1.28 14.18
N ALA A 42 11.14 0.27 14.47
CA ALA A 42 12.47 0.48 15.04
C ALA A 42 13.33 1.35 14.11
N TYR A 43 13.36 1.03 12.82
CA TYR A 43 14.12 1.78 11.83
C TYR A 43 13.67 3.25 11.73
N PHE A 44 12.36 3.51 11.66
CA PHE A 44 11.89 4.89 11.58
C PHE A 44 12.08 5.67 12.87
N SER A 45 11.88 5.05 14.03
CA SER A 45 12.06 5.69 15.34
C SER A 45 13.48 6.16 15.63
N THR A 46 14.49 5.55 14.97
CA THR A 46 15.89 5.98 15.10
C THR A 46 16.22 7.23 14.27
N HIS A 47 15.46 7.49 13.21
CA HIS A 47 15.71 8.59 12.28
C HIS A 47 14.72 9.76 12.45
N MET A 48 13.52 9.50 12.97
CA MET A 48 12.50 10.51 13.23
C MET A 48 11.65 10.16 14.46
N THR A 49 11.08 11.18 15.10
CA THR A 49 10.14 10.98 16.21
C THR A 49 8.78 10.59 15.66
N LEU A 50 8.27 9.42 16.07
CA LEU A 50 6.91 8.97 15.77
C LEU A 50 5.96 9.48 16.85
N LEU A 51 4.89 10.15 16.44
CA LEU A 51 3.85 10.66 17.32
C LEU A 51 2.58 9.81 17.23
N PRO A 52 1.78 9.77 18.31
CA PRO A 52 0.45 9.15 18.25
C PRO A 52 -0.40 9.78 17.15
N GLY A 53 -0.86 8.95 16.20
CA GLY A 53 -1.60 9.39 15.03
C GLY A 53 -0.82 9.33 13.72
N ASP A 54 0.50 9.11 13.77
CA ASP A 54 1.30 8.93 12.57
C ASP A 54 0.94 7.63 11.84
N MET A 55 1.02 7.70 10.51
CA MET A 55 0.56 6.66 9.60
C MET A 55 1.74 6.17 8.75
N LEU A 56 2.16 4.92 8.99
CA LEU A 56 3.25 4.27 8.25
C LEU A 56 2.71 3.27 7.23
N ALA A 57 3.14 3.41 5.98
CA ALA A 57 2.84 2.45 4.91
C ALA A 57 3.98 1.42 4.81
N THR A 58 3.67 0.16 5.06
CA THR A 58 4.67 -0.93 5.21
C THR A 58 5.07 -1.61 3.89
N GLY A 59 4.44 -1.24 2.77
CA GLY A 59 4.73 -1.78 1.45
C GLY A 59 3.48 -2.20 0.69
N ALA A 60 3.67 -2.72 -0.52
CA ALA A 60 2.60 -3.21 -1.37
C ALA A 60 2.94 -4.62 -1.87
N PRO A 61 1.97 -5.55 -1.90
CA PRO A 61 2.14 -6.83 -2.59
C PRO A 61 2.46 -6.62 -4.08
N PRO A 62 3.04 -7.64 -4.74
CA PRO A 62 3.27 -7.62 -6.18
C PRO A 62 2.00 -7.26 -6.96
N GLY A 63 2.17 -6.65 -8.14
CA GLY A 63 1.05 -6.26 -9.02
C GLY A 63 0.72 -4.75 -9.01
N VAL A 64 1.59 -3.91 -8.45
CA VAL A 64 1.50 -2.45 -8.61
C VAL A 64 1.58 -2.10 -10.10
N GLY A 65 0.57 -1.40 -10.64
CA GLY A 65 0.56 -0.89 -12.01
C GLY A 65 0.24 0.60 -12.03
N LEU A 66 1.00 1.38 -12.82
CA LEU A 66 0.69 2.79 -13.09
C LEU A 66 -0.62 2.86 -13.87
N CYS A 67 -1.69 3.36 -13.24
CA CYS A 67 -3.02 3.61 -13.82
C CYS A 67 -3.41 2.63 -14.96
N LYS A 68 -3.94 1.45 -14.61
CA LYS A 68 -4.47 0.50 -15.60
C LYS A 68 -5.81 1.02 -16.15
N ILE A 69 -5.79 1.88 -17.17
CA ILE A 69 -6.99 2.23 -17.95
C ILE A 69 -7.33 1.03 -18.82
N ARG A 70 -8.33 0.24 -18.41
CA ARG A 70 -8.69 -1.01 -19.11
C ARG A 70 -9.58 -0.78 -20.35
N SER A 71 -9.77 0.46 -20.80
CA SER A 71 -10.33 0.74 -22.12
C SER A 71 -9.25 1.37 -22.99
N TRP A 72 -8.95 0.71 -24.10
CA TRP A 72 -8.02 1.15 -25.14
C TRP A 72 -8.51 2.48 -25.75
N HIS A 73 -8.21 3.59 -25.09
CA HIS A 73 -8.07 4.89 -25.74
C HIS A 73 -6.62 5.32 -25.52
N PRO A 74 -5.73 5.24 -26.54
CA PRO A 74 -4.29 5.45 -26.37
C PRO A 74 -3.86 6.90 -26.03
N MET A 75 -4.71 7.74 -25.44
CA MET A 75 -4.44 9.18 -25.26
C MET A 75 -4.90 9.83 -23.93
N THR A 76 -5.20 9.07 -22.85
CA THR A 76 -5.66 9.70 -21.59
C THR A 76 -4.69 9.64 -20.41
N CYS A 77 -3.68 8.76 -20.40
CA CYS A 77 -2.68 8.73 -19.30
C CYS A 77 -1.70 9.92 -19.33
N TRP A 78 -1.45 10.52 -20.50
CA TRP A 78 -0.46 11.60 -20.65
C TRP A 78 -1.08 13.01 -20.52
N ASN A 79 -2.39 13.14 -20.77
CA ASN A 79 -3.08 14.44 -20.80
C ASN A 79 -3.62 14.94 -19.45
N ALA A 80 -3.43 14.19 -18.36
CA ALA A 80 -3.81 14.63 -17.01
C ALA A 80 -2.72 15.49 -16.33
N THR A 81 -1.48 15.46 -16.83
CA THR A 81 -0.34 16.20 -16.27
C THR A 81 0.00 17.48 -17.06
N SER A 82 -0.67 17.71 -18.19
CA SER A 82 -0.44 18.87 -19.09
C SER A 82 -1.46 20.01 -18.93
N ARG A 83 -2.29 19.97 -17.89
CA ARG A 83 -3.21 21.08 -17.52
C ARG A 83 -3.06 21.48 -16.05
N ILE A 84 -1.85 21.89 -15.68
CA ILE A 84 -1.59 22.87 -14.63
C ILE A 84 -0.81 24.01 -15.28
#